data_AF-A0ABD0ZN17-F1
#
_entry.id   AF-A0ABD0ZN17-F1
#
_cell.length_a   1.000
_cell.length_b   1.000
_cell.length_c   1.000
_cell.angle_alpha   90.00
_cell.angle_beta   90.00
_cell.angle_gamma   90.00
#
_symmetry.space_group_name_H-M   'P 1'
#
loop_
_entity.id
_entity.type
_entity.pdbx_description
1 polymer ?
#
loop_
_entity_poly.entity_id
_entity_poly.type
_entity_poly.pdbx_seq_one_letter_code
_entity_poly.pdbx_strand_id
1 'polypeptide(L)'
;MVFIACAFKVLFLSLFFIAIASRPTGRPKVFNVRRHGAKSDGKTDNTNEFTDIWKRACARKSGSSKIYVPKGTFYLSGVEFVGPCQNPIEFVIDGTLLAPANPNDIKQLRHMDQL
;
A
#
# COMPACT_ATOMS: atom_id res chain seq x y z
N MET A 1 -28.09 -1.75 46.32
CA MET A 1 -26.90 -1.00 45.82
C MET A 1 -25.91 -1.88 45.06
N VAL A 2 -25.56 -3.08 45.55
CA VAL A 2 -24.62 -4.02 44.89
C VAL A 2 -25.10 -4.50 43.50
N PHE A 3 -26.38 -4.85 43.35
CA PHE A 3 -26.94 -5.32 42.07
C PHE A 3 -26.89 -4.28 40.94
N ILE A 4 -27.11 -3.00 41.27
CA ILE A 4 -27.08 -1.89 40.30
C ILE A 4 -25.65 -1.66 39.79
N ALA A 5 -24.65 -1.78 40.66
CA ALA A 5 -23.24 -1.65 40.31
C ALA A 5 -22.73 -2.81 39.41
N CYS A 6 -23.22 -4.04 39.64
CA CYS A 6 -22.93 -5.18 38.77
C CYS A 6 -23.51 -5.00 37.36
N ALA A 7 -24.78 -4.59 37.27
CA ALA A 7 -25.42 -4.32 35.98
C ALA A 7 -24.69 -3.21 35.19
N PHE A 8 -24.25 -2.15 35.88
CA PHE A 8 -23.50 -1.06 35.26
C PHE A 8 -22.11 -1.50 34.75
N LYS A 9 -21.38 -2.32 35.52
CA LYS A 9 -20.09 -2.87 35.07
C LYS A 9 -20.24 -3.81 33.87
N VAL A 10 -21.25 -4.66 33.88
CA VAL A 10 -21.52 -5.58 32.76
C VAL A 10 -21.92 -4.80 31.50
N LEU A 11 -22.76 -3.78 31.64
CA LEU A 11 -23.15 -2.90 30.52
C LEU A 11 -21.94 -2.12 29.99
N PHE A 12 -21.07 -1.61 30.86
CA PHE A 12 -19.89 -0.87 30.43
C PHE A 12 -18.88 -1.77 29.71
N LEU A 13 -18.65 -2.99 30.22
CA LEU A 13 -17.80 -4.00 29.57
C LEU A 13 -18.37 -4.45 28.22
N SER A 14 -19.69 -4.65 28.12
CA SER A 14 -20.33 -5.05 26.86
C SER A 14 -20.26 -3.94 25.81
N LEU A 15 -20.48 -2.67 26.21
CA LEU A 15 -20.31 -1.51 25.33
C LEU A 15 -18.86 -1.35 24.87
N PHE A 16 -17.88 -1.59 25.75
CA PHE A 16 -16.46 -1.54 25.40
C PHE A 16 -16.08 -2.65 24.40
N PHE A 17 -16.62 -3.87 24.59
CA PHE A 17 -16.42 -4.98 23.66
C PHE A 17 -17.01 -4.69 22.27
N ILE A 18 -18.21 -4.11 22.21
CA ILE A 18 -18.84 -3.71 20.94
C ILE A 18 -18.01 -2.63 20.22
N ALA A 19 -17.46 -1.65 20.95
CA ALA A 19 -16.62 -0.60 20.38
C ALA A 19 -15.29 -1.12 19.80
N ILE A 20 -14.69 -2.14 20.41
CA ILE A 20 -13.45 -2.75 19.90
C ILE A 20 -13.74 -3.63 18.67
N ALA A 21 -14.83 -4.41 18.70
CA ALA A 21 -15.20 -5.31 17.61
C ALA A 21 -15.70 -4.57 16.35
N SER A 22 -16.18 -3.34 16.48
CA SER A 22 -16.77 -2.56 15.39
C SER A 22 -15.77 -1.72 14.58
N ARG A 23 -14.45 -1.94 14.73
CA ARG A 23 -13.46 -1.29 13.86
C ARG A 23 -13.79 -1.64 12.40
N PRO A 24 -14.18 -0.65 11.56
CA PRO A 24 -14.54 -0.95 10.20
C PRO A 24 -13.28 -1.42 9.46
N THR A 25 -13.26 -2.70 9.06
CA THR A 25 -12.30 -3.22 8.09
C THR A 25 -12.67 -2.65 6.73
N GLY A 26 -12.32 -1.38 6.50
CA GLY A 26 -12.54 -0.72 5.22
C GLY A 26 -11.84 -1.51 4.12
N ARG A 27 -12.53 -1.75 3.00
CA ARG A 27 -11.91 -2.38 1.83
C ARG A 27 -10.69 -1.56 1.42
N PRO A 28 -9.53 -2.19 1.15
CA PRO A 28 -8.34 -1.44 0.77
C PRO A 28 -8.58 -0.68 -0.53
N LYS A 29 -8.01 0.52 -0.64
CA LYS A 29 -8.00 1.23 -1.93
C LYS A 29 -7.00 0.53 -2.84
N VAL A 30 -7.48 0.04 -3.98
CA VAL A 30 -6.65 -0.67 -4.96
C VAL A 30 -6.06 0.30 -5.97
N PHE A 31 -4.74 0.30 -6.07
CA PHE A 31 -3.92 0.98 -7.06
C PHE A 31 -3.38 -0.06 -8.06
N ASN A 32 -4.10 -0.29 -9.15
CA ASN A 32 -3.65 -1.18 -10.21
C ASN A 32 -2.66 -0.44 -11.12
N VAL A 33 -1.42 -0.91 -11.23
CA VAL A 33 -0.36 -0.21 -11.97
C VAL A 33 -0.68 0.00 -13.44
N ARG A 34 -1.35 -0.97 -14.08
CA ARG A 34 -1.76 -0.86 -15.49
C ARG A 34 -2.83 0.21 -15.70
N ARG A 35 -3.78 0.33 -14.78
CA ARG A 35 -4.80 1.40 -14.83
C ARG A 35 -4.22 2.79 -14.62
N HIS A 36 -2.97 2.88 -14.18
CA HIS A 36 -2.23 4.11 -13.94
C HIS A 36 -1.11 4.35 -14.96
N GLY A 37 -1.17 3.68 -16.12
CA GLY A 37 -0.29 3.97 -17.26
C GLY A 37 0.86 2.98 -17.45
N ALA A 38 1.12 2.08 -16.49
CA ALA A 38 2.20 1.11 -16.63
C ALA A 38 1.92 0.13 -17.78
N LYS A 39 2.91 -0.05 -18.66
CA LYS A 39 2.88 -0.95 -19.81
C LYS A 39 3.61 -2.24 -19.51
N SER A 40 2.96 -3.36 -19.82
CA SER A 40 3.46 -4.71 -19.52
C SER A 40 4.15 -5.38 -20.73
N ASP A 41 4.92 -4.60 -21.49
CA ASP A 41 5.60 -5.02 -22.73
C ASP A 41 7.05 -5.49 -22.53
N GLY A 42 7.55 -5.46 -21.29
CA GLY A 42 8.94 -5.78 -20.93
C GLY A 42 9.98 -4.82 -21.49
N LYS A 43 9.58 -3.66 -22.04
CA LYS A 43 10.47 -2.71 -22.72
C LYS A 43 10.30 -1.27 -22.22
N THR A 44 9.06 -0.84 -22.02
CA THR A 44 8.74 0.48 -21.50
C THR A 44 9.21 0.57 -20.05
N ASP A 45 9.99 1.60 -19.72
CA ASP A 45 10.39 1.89 -18.34
C ASP A 45 9.20 2.43 -17.56
N ASN A 46 8.75 1.67 -16.56
CA ASN A 46 7.59 1.98 -15.72
C ASN A 46 7.96 2.61 -14.36
N THR A 47 9.22 3.02 -14.19
CA THR A 47 9.75 3.51 -12.91
C THR A 47 8.92 4.67 -12.35
N ASN A 48 8.51 5.60 -13.21
CA ASN A 48 7.74 6.76 -12.80
C ASN A 48 6.33 6.39 -12.31
N GLU A 49 5.66 5.49 -13.03
CA GLU A 49 4.32 5.00 -12.70
C GLU A 49 4.34 4.25 -11.36
N PHE A 50 5.33 3.39 -11.13
CA PHE A 50 5.49 2.67 -9.86
C PHE A 50 5.82 3.63 -8.71
N THR A 51 6.67 4.63 -8.95
CA THR A 51 7.02 5.65 -7.95
C THR A 51 5.81 6.51 -7.55
N ASP A 52 5.06 7.02 -8.53
CA ASP A 52 3.87 7.84 -8.28
C ASP A 52 2.79 7.05 -7.55
N ILE A 53 2.54 5.80 -7.95
CA ILE A 53 1.57 4.93 -7.27
C ILE A 53 1.99 4.66 -5.82
N TRP A 54 3.28 4.38 -5.59
CA TRP A 54 3.79 4.20 -4.24
C TRP A 54 3.55 5.44 -3.38
N LYS A 55 3.92 6.64 -3.88
CA LYS A 55 3.68 7.92 -3.20
C LYS A 55 2.20 8.11 -2.86
N ARG A 56 1.29 7.87 -3.81
CA ARG A 56 -0.16 7.98 -3.59
C ARG A 56 -0.67 6.99 -2.57
N ALA A 57 -0.23 5.73 -2.62
CA ALA A 57 -0.63 4.70 -1.68
C ALA A 57 -0.14 4.99 -0.26
N CYS A 58 1.09 5.49 -0.14
CA CYS A 58 1.78 5.81 1.10
C CYS A 58 1.23 7.07 1.80
N ALA A 59 0.83 8.07 1.02
CA ALA A 59 0.24 9.32 1.52
C ALA A 59 -1.23 9.21 1.94
N ARG A 60 -1.88 8.05 1.76
CA ARG A 60 -3.28 7.88 2.15
C ARG A 60 -3.43 8.00 3.67
N LYS A 61 -4.31 8.91 4.09
CA LYS A 61 -4.58 9.24 5.51
C LYS A 61 -5.51 8.25 6.22
N SER A 62 -6.34 7.52 5.48
CA SER A 62 -7.32 6.59 6.05
C SER A 62 -7.50 5.34 5.20
N GLY A 63 -7.58 4.19 5.88
CA GLY A 63 -7.75 2.86 5.31
C GLY A 63 -6.46 2.31 4.68
N SER A 64 -6.34 0.99 4.63
CA SER A 64 -5.19 0.31 4.01
C SER A 64 -5.16 0.49 2.49
N SER A 65 -3.97 0.53 1.91
CA SER A 65 -3.75 0.61 0.45
C SER A 65 -3.38 -0.77 -0.10
N LYS A 66 -3.77 -1.06 -1.34
CA LYS A 66 -3.32 -2.24 -2.10
C LYS A 66 -2.71 -1.78 -3.41
N ILE A 67 -1.42 -2.00 -3.63
CA ILE A 67 -0.79 -1.84 -4.94
C ILE A 67 -0.86 -3.19 -5.64
N TYR A 68 -1.41 -3.22 -6.85
CA TYR A 68 -1.64 -4.46 -7.60
C TYR A 68 -0.95 -4.41 -8.97
N VAL A 69 -0.05 -5.38 -9.18
CA VAL A 69 0.67 -5.62 -10.43
C VAL A 69 0.02 -6.82 -11.13
N PRO A 70 -0.82 -6.61 -12.16
CA PRO A 70 -1.48 -7.70 -12.88
C PRO A 70 -0.50 -8.51 -13.75
N LYS A 71 -0.92 -9.70 -14.19
CA LYS A 71 -0.13 -10.57 -15.12
C LYS A 71 0.45 -9.83 -16.33
N GLY A 72 1.74 -9.98 -16.59
CA GLY A 72 2.49 -9.33 -17.69
C GLY A 72 3.87 -8.87 -17.19
N THR A 73 4.73 -8.36 -18.08
CA THR A 73 6.12 -7.99 -17.74
C THR A 73 6.31 -6.49 -17.73
N PHE A 74 6.62 -5.91 -16.57
CA PHE A 74 6.85 -4.48 -16.40
C PHE A 74 8.34 -4.23 -16.20
N TYR A 75 8.99 -3.57 -17.16
CA TYR A 75 10.38 -3.17 -17.02
C TYR A 75 10.50 -1.96 -16.08
N LEU A 76 11.48 -2.00 -15.17
CA LEU A 76 11.80 -0.95 -14.20
C LEU A 76 13.30 -0.71 -14.24
N SER A 77 13.73 0.50 -14.60
CA SER A 77 15.17 0.84 -14.59
C SER A 77 15.75 1.02 -13.18
N GLY A 78 14.91 1.22 -12.17
CA GLY A 78 15.28 1.26 -10.75
C GLY A 78 14.23 2.03 -9.95
N VAL A 79 13.67 1.44 -8.90
CA VAL A 79 12.61 2.07 -8.09
C VAL A 79 12.84 1.81 -6.61
N GLU A 80 12.56 2.82 -5.78
CA GLU A 80 12.58 2.72 -4.33
C GLU A 80 11.21 3.04 -3.74
N PHE A 81 10.81 2.19 -2.80
CA PHE A 81 9.55 2.29 -2.10
C PHE A 81 9.81 2.83 -0.68
N VAL A 82 9.93 4.14 -0.59
CA VAL A 82 10.37 4.85 0.63
C VAL A 82 9.18 5.28 1.49
N GLY A 83 9.33 5.15 2.81
CA GLY A 83 8.39 5.64 3.83
C GLY A 83 8.87 6.92 4.53
N PRO A 84 8.21 7.37 5.61
CA PRO A 84 7.16 6.67 6.36
C PRO A 84 5.79 6.74 5.67
N CYS A 85 5.04 5.63 5.70
CA CYS A 85 3.66 5.58 5.21
C CYS A 85 2.67 5.68 6.37
N GLN A 86 1.56 6.38 6.13
CA GLN A 86 0.56 6.65 7.18
C GLN A 86 -0.33 5.44 7.47
N ASN A 87 -0.47 4.52 6.51
CA ASN A 87 -1.30 3.33 6.62
C ASN A 87 -0.58 2.12 6.00
N PRO A 88 -0.96 0.88 6.40
CA PRO A 88 -0.43 -0.33 5.78
C PRO A 88 -0.67 -0.38 4.27
N ILE A 89 0.33 -0.84 3.53
CA ILE A 89 0.26 -1.08 2.09
C ILE A 89 0.48 -2.57 1.83
N GLU A 90 -0.50 -3.19 1.17
CA GLU A 90 -0.37 -4.54 0.60
C GLU A 90 0.16 -4.40 -0.83
N PHE A 91 1.33 -4.97 -1.12
CA PHE A 91 1.91 -4.96 -2.47
C PHE A 91 1.78 -6.36 -3.09
N VAL A 92 0.88 -6.49 -4.06
CA VAL A 92 0.51 -7.78 -4.68
C VAL A 92 1.03 -7.85 -6.11
N ILE A 93 1.79 -8.89 -6.43
CA ILE A 93 2.44 -9.09 -7.71
C ILE A 93 1.98 -10.41 -8.35
N ASP A 94 1.12 -10.30 -9.36
CA ASP A 94 0.71 -11.42 -10.22
C ASP A 94 1.48 -11.44 -11.56
N GLY A 95 2.18 -10.34 -11.88
CA GLY A 95 3.03 -10.20 -13.06
C GLY A 95 4.51 -10.39 -12.77
N THR A 96 5.35 -9.82 -13.62
CA THR A 96 6.81 -9.83 -13.51
C THR A 96 7.32 -8.40 -13.46
N LEU A 97 8.16 -8.11 -12.47
CA LEU A 97 8.97 -6.89 -12.45
C LEU A 97 10.33 -7.23 -13.06
N LEU A 98 10.62 -6.68 -14.23
CA LEU A 98 11.85 -6.94 -14.97
C LEU A 98 12.87 -5.85 -14.65
N ALA A 99 13.98 -6.25 -14.05
CA ALA A 99 15.13 -5.39 -13.79
C ALA A 99 16.05 -5.30 -15.04
N PRO A 100 16.97 -4.31 -15.10
CA PRO A 100 18.03 -4.29 -16.09
C PRO A 100 18.89 -5.56 -16.04
N ALA A 101 19.35 -6.03 -17.19
CA ALA A 101 20.15 -7.25 -17.28
C ALA A 101 21.55 -7.09 -16.66
N ASN A 102 22.11 -5.88 -16.73
CA ASN A 102 23.37 -5.53 -16.08
C ASN A 102 23.07 -4.80 -14.76
N PRO A 103 23.59 -5.26 -13.60
CA PRO A 103 23.42 -4.56 -12.33
C PRO A 103 23.89 -3.11 -12.33
N ASN A 104 24.86 -2.74 -13.18
CA ASN A 104 25.34 -1.37 -13.30
C ASN A 104 24.33 -0.42 -13.97
N ASP A 105 23.34 -0.96 -14.68
CA ASP A 105 22.28 -0.18 -15.33
C ASP A 105 21.09 0.10 -14.39
N ILE A 106 21.12 -0.49 -13.17
CA ILE A 106 20.13 -0.17 -12.14
C ILE A 106 20.33 1.30 -11.76
N LYS A 107 19.35 2.14 -12.09
CA LYS A 107 19.35 3.54 -11.70
C LYS A 107 19.20 3.62 -10.18
N GLN A 108 20.33 3.84 -9.50
CA GLN A 108 20.30 4.18 -8.09
C GLN A 108 19.61 5.52 -7.92
N LEU A 109 18.62 5.60 -7.03
CA LEU A 109 17.95 6.83 -6.67
C LEU A 109 18.80 7.57 -5.63
N ARG A 110 20.04 7.91 -6.00
CA ARG A 110 20.89 8.78 -5.19
C ARG A 110 20.29 10.20 -5.24
N HIS A 111 19.65 10.59 -4.13
CA HIS A 111 19.08 11.91 -3.81
C HIS A 111 17.71 12.25 -4.42
N MET A 112 16.66 11.60 -3.93
CA MET A 112 15.31 12.20 -3.86
C MET A 112 15.19 13.11 -2.60
N ASP A 113 16.22 13.90 -2.30
CA ASP A 113 16.18 15.00 -1.32
C ASP A 113 15.98 16.37 -1.99
N GLN A 114 15.85 16.43 -3.31
CA GLN A 114 15.61 17.68 -4.05
C GLN A 114 14.56 17.50 -5.14
N LEU A 115 13.29 17.46 -4.74
CA LEU A 115 12.12 17.94 -5.49
C LEU A 115 10.94 18.13 -4.56
#